data_AF-A0A6J8AI15-F1
#
_entry.id   AF-A0A6J8AI15-F1
#
_cell.length_a   1.000
_cell.length_b   1.000
_cell.length_c   1.000
_cell.angle_alpha   90.00
_cell.angle_beta   90.00
_cell.angle_gamma   90.00
#
_symmetry.space_group_name_H-M   'P 1'
#
loop_
_entity.id
_entity.type
_entity.pdbx_description
1 polymer ?
#
loop_
_entity_poly.entity_id
_entity_poly.type
_entity_poly.pdbx_seq_one_letter_code
_entity_poly.pdbx_strand_id
1 'polypeptide(L)'
;MNVVDQKTASSDCNVSTQNDDWAITKFQEPVWRQYVFWGTVLKTIEDSQSLTFKENLPIVLSNLGYNNVNISPFVRKIRNRVKVIVKKNNKLLCKEFALHPNSELDNLGPFCNEVGITLKWLENPCEIPIKTEIKKGLILEFRKAKENLRLKKKHHVCKNKLSELSVRNVNKRIKRKQKKIVDLQMENNKMKKEIFFTKLRADEIRKKYKVQSALMRYYKSLKDKKIQHTINLNETIDLKETIQNSMERIEYLENENMNLQEEINEFKMSFELNQIVQTFHNGKYNDSVREVYAALLSLNVGVNNVEKVVRTVLEKLGGLKVERLPKRTFSDIMLVEAKALAQMQAAEAMLTSDFNTLHTDGTKRGGHEFGGV
;
A
#
# COMPACT_ATOMS: atom_id res chain seq x y z
N MET A 1 -20.35 -7.33 3.70
CA MET A 1 -21.37 -7.28 2.64
C MET A 1 -21.45 -5.85 2.15
N ASN A 2 -20.96 -5.66 0.93
CA ASN A 2 -20.73 -4.39 0.27
C ASN A 2 -22.02 -3.87 -0.36
N VAL A 3 -22.38 -2.61 -0.12
CA VAL A 3 -23.06 -1.81 -1.15
C VAL A 3 -22.36 -0.45 -1.21
N VAL A 4 -21.84 -0.23 -2.41
CA VAL A 4 -20.92 0.80 -2.89
C VAL A 4 -21.56 2.20 -2.92
N ASP A 5 -20.80 3.18 -2.43
CA ASP A 5 -21.00 4.61 -2.65
C ASP A 5 -20.76 4.98 -4.13
N GLN A 6 -21.66 5.77 -4.71
CA GLN A 6 -21.38 6.55 -5.91
C GLN A 6 -21.77 8.01 -5.68
N LYS A 7 -20.75 8.84 -5.39
CA LYS A 7 -20.79 10.29 -5.61
C LYS A 7 -19.72 10.63 -6.65
N THR A 8 -20.18 10.93 -7.85
CA THR A 8 -19.38 11.46 -8.95
C THR A 8 -18.99 12.91 -8.64
N ALA A 9 -17.71 13.14 -8.42
CA ALA A 9 -17.07 14.44 -8.56
C ALA A 9 -16.38 14.45 -9.94
N SER A 10 -16.81 15.34 -10.84
CA SER A 10 -16.05 15.68 -12.05
C SER A 10 -15.59 17.12 -11.92
N SER A 11 -14.33 17.28 -11.52
CA SER A 11 -13.51 18.38 -12.00
C SER A 11 -13.26 18.15 -13.49
N ASP A 12 -13.32 19.20 -14.30
CA ASP A 12 -12.16 19.64 -15.06
C ASP A 12 -12.45 20.93 -15.83
N CYS A 13 -11.43 21.78 -15.80
CA CYS A 13 -11.41 23.13 -16.32
C CYS A 13 -10.87 23.15 -17.76
N ASN A 14 -11.14 24.28 -18.43
CA ASN A 14 -10.39 24.86 -19.56
C ASN A 14 -10.56 24.22 -20.94
N VAL A 15 -11.55 24.73 -21.68
CA VAL A 15 -11.50 24.77 -23.15
C VAL A 15 -10.90 26.12 -23.55
N SER A 16 -9.64 26.10 -23.95
CA SER A 16 -8.97 27.20 -24.65
C SER A 16 -9.47 27.25 -26.09
N THR A 17 -9.97 28.42 -26.51
CA THR A 17 -10.25 28.80 -27.90
C THR A 17 -8.98 28.67 -28.76
N GLN A 18 -8.94 27.69 -29.66
CA GLN A 18 -7.99 27.64 -30.77
C GLN A 18 -8.45 28.62 -31.87
N ASN A 19 -7.54 29.49 -32.27
CA ASN A 19 -7.66 30.33 -33.46
C ASN A 19 -7.36 29.46 -34.69
N ASP A 20 -8.35 29.27 -35.54
CA ASP A 20 -8.18 28.68 -36.87
C ASP A 20 -7.75 29.76 -37.87
N ASP A 21 -6.45 30.07 -37.88
CA ASP A 21 -5.77 30.70 -39.02
C ASP A 21 -5.28 29.58 -39.94
N TRP A 22 -6.02 29.31 -41.02
CA TRP A 22 -5.55 28.45 -42.11
C TRP A 22 -5.64 29.16 -43.47
N ALA A 23 -4.45 29.44 -44.00
CA ALA A 23 -4.05 29.43 -45.41
C ALA A 23 -4.94 30.15 -46.46
N ILE A 24 -4.68 31.45 -46.65
CA ILE A 24 -4.79 32.08 -47.97
C ILE A 24 -3.42 31.96 -48.66
N THR A 25 -3.21 30.87 -49.39
CA THR A 25 -2.11 30.73 -50.34
C THR A 25 -2.35 31.68 -51.53
N LYS A 26 -1.63 32.80 -51.53
CA LYS A 26 -1.51 33.69 -52.69
C LYS A 26 -0.79 32.97 -53.83
N PHE A 27 -1.52 32.61 -54.89
CA PHE A 27 -0.91 32.45 -56.21
C PHE A 27 -0.48 33.84 -56.72
N GLN A 28 0.83 34.08 -56.85
CA GLN A 28 1.38 35.25 -57.52
C GLN A 28 1.50 34.96 -59.02
N GLU A 29 0.48 35.33 -59.79
CA GLU A 29 0.68 35.52 -61.24
C GLU A 29 1.27 36.91 -61.53
N PRO A 30 2.09 37.05 -62.60
CA PRO A 30 2.57 38.35 -63.06
C PRO A 30 1.41 39.32 -63.33
N VAL A 31 1.53 40.57 -62.87
CA VAL A 31 0.44 41.57 -62.92
C VAL A 31 -0.10 41.80 -64.35
N TRP A 32 0.74 41.65 -65.38
CA TRP A 32 0.31 41.75 -66.78
C TRP A 32 -0.64 40.63 -67.21
N ARG A 33 -0.53 39.41 -66.66
CA ARG A 33 -1.48 38.32 -66.93
C ARG A 33 -2.85 38.60 -66.30
N GLN A 34 -2.87 39.24 -65.13
CA GLN A 34 -4.12 39.73 -64.55
C GLN A 34 -4.74 40.84 -65.43
N TYR A 35 -3.92 41.74 -66.00
CA TYR A 35 -4.40 42.77 -66.91
C TYR A 35 -4.92 42.22 -68.23
N VAL A 36 -4.24 41.23 -68.82
CA VAL A 36 -4.72 40.54 -70.02
C VAL A 36 -6.00 39.78 -69.70
N PHE A 37 -6.05 39.00 -68.62
CA PHE A 37 -7.25 38.27 -68.20
C PHE A 37 -8.47 39.19 -67.99
N TRP A 38 -8.32 40.27 -67.22
CA TRP A 38 -9.43 41.20 -66.98
C TRP A 38 -9.76 42.06 -68.22
N GLY A 39 -8.77 42.36 -69.06
CA GLY A 39 -8.96 43.03 -70.34
C GLY A 39 -9.74 42.18 -71.33
N THR A 40 -9.40 40.88 -71.44
CA THR A 40 -10.12 39.91 -72.25
C THR A 40 -11.53 39.71 -71.72
N VAL A 41 -11.72 39.51 -70.41
CA VAL A 41 -13.06 39.39 -69.79
C VAL A 41 -13.93 40.61 -70.07
N LEU A 42 -13.38 41.83 -69.96
CA LEU A 42 -14.13 43.05 -70.25
C LEU A 42 -14.42 43.23 -71.74
N LYS A 43 -13.47 42.89 -72.62
CA LYS A 43 -13.64 42.95 -74.08
C LYS A 43 -14.65 41.89 -74.55
N THR A 44 -14.62 40.69 -74.00
CA THR A 44 -15.64 39.65 -74.26
C THR A 44 -17.02 40.10 -73.77
N ILE A 45 -17.12 40.80 -72.62
CA ILE A 45 -18.38 41.39 -72.13
C ILE A 45 -18.90 42.51 -73.04
N GLU A 46 -18.00 43.28 -73.66
CA GLU A 46 -18.35 44.44 -74.50
C GLU A 46 -18.68 44.01 -75.95
N ASP A 47 -17.98 42.98 -76.47
CA ASP A 47 -18.21 42.39 -77.79
C ASP A 47 -19.43 41.45 -77.81
N SER A 48 -19.80 40.82 -76.68
CA SER A 48 -21.00 39.99 -76.58
C SER A 48 -22.24 40.82 -76.24
N GLN A 49 -22.87 41.43 -77.25
CA GLN A 49 -24.24 41.97 -77.11
C GLN A 49 -25.34 40.88 -77.06
N SER A 50 -25.00 39.60 -76.80
CA SER A 50 -25.98 38.51 -76.73
C SER A 50 -26.45 38.23 -75.29
N LEU A 51 -27.77 38.06 -75.10
CA LEU A 51 -28.42 37.76 -73.82
C LEU A 51 -27.81 36.57 -73.04
N THR A 52 -27.14 35.65 -73.75
CA THR A 52 -26.56 34.42 -73.22
C THR A 52 -25.42 34.60 -72.20
N PHE A 53 -24.73 35.75 -72.18
CA PHE A 53 -23.62 35.96 -71.23
C PHE A 53 -24.09 36.42 -69.84
N LYS A 54 -25.24 37.10 -69.74
CA LYS A 54 -25.83 37.51 -68.45
C LYS A 54 -26.26 36.32 -67.60
N GLU A 55 -26.65 35.22 -68.24
CA GLU A 55 -27.08 33.98 -67.57
C GLU A 55 -25.89 33.11 -67.13
N ASN A 56 -24.76 33.18 -67.85
CA ASN A 56 -23.57 32.37 -67.55
C ASN A 56 -22.53 33.06 -66.64
N LEU A 57 -22.54 34.40 -66.54
CA LEU A 57 -21.63 35.16 -65.68
C LEU A 57 -21.72 34.78 -64.18
N PRO A 58 -22.90 34.50 -63.58
CA PRO A 58 -22.99 34.01 -62.22
C PRO A 58 -22.29 32.65 -62.01
N ILE A 59 -22.32 31.77 -63.02
CA ILE A 59 -21.68 30.45 -62.97
C ILE A 59 -20.16 30.59 -62.98
N VAL A 60 -19.62 31.46 -63.84
CA VAL A 60 -18.17 31.76 -63.89
C VAL A 60 -17.68 32.38 -62.58
N LEU A 61 -18.45 33.31 -61.99
CA LEU A 61 -18.10 33.94 -60.71
C LEU A 61 -18.21 32.95 -59.53
N SER A 62 -19.18 32.03 -59.57
CA SER A 62 -19.30 30.95 -58.59
C SER A 62 -18.13 29.97 -58.64
N ASN A 63 -17.69 29.57 -59.84
CA ASN A 63 -16.51 28.72 -60.04
C ASN A 63 -15.21 29.37 -59.56
N LEU A 64 -15.16 30.71 -59.51
CA LEU A 64 -14.06 31.50 -58.94
C LEU A 64 -14.21 31.79 -57.43
N GLY A 65 -15.21 31.19 -56.77
CA GLY A 65 -15.44 31.30 -55.32
C GLY A 65 -16.22 32.54 -54.87
N TYR A 66 -16.74 33.34 -55.81
CA TYR A 66 -17.49 34.57 -55.51
C TYR A 66 -19.00 34.32 -55.53
N ASN A 67 -19.50 33.61 -54.52
CA ASN A 67 -20.94 33.37 -54.38
C ASN A 67 -21.63 34.64 -53.82
N ASN A 68 -22.76 35.05 -54.41
CA ASN A 68 -23.64 36.15 -53.98
C ASN A 68 -23.07 37.59 -54.09
N VAL A 69 -22.34 37.92 -55.16
CA VAL A 69 -21.95 39.31 -55.43
C VAL A 69 -23.03 40.03 -56.24
N ASN A 70 -23.57 41.13 -55.69
CA ASN A 70 -24.47 42.02 -56.42
C ASN A 70 -23.70 42.66 -57.60
N ILE A 71 -24.03 42.25 -58.83
CA ILE A 71 -23.20 42.45 -60.03
C ILE A 71 -23.06 43.93 -60.41
N SER A 72 -24.11 44.73 -60.20
CA SER A 72 -24.16 46.13 -60.66
C SER A 72 -23.16 47.06 -59.92
N PRO A 73 -23.09 47.08 -58.57
CA PRO A 73 -22.07 47.84 -57.85
C PRO A 73 -20.64 47.36 -58.13
N PHE A 74 -20.44 46.06 -58.34
CA PHE A 74 -19.13 45.45 -58.56
C PHE A 74 -18.54 45.85 -59.92
N VAL A 75 -19.34 45.76 -60.99
CA VAL A 75 -18.97 46.21 -62.34
C VAL A 75 -18.69 47.71 -62.35
N ARG A 76 -19.48 48.53 -61.62
CA ARG A 76 -19.23 49.97 -61.49
C ARG A 76 -17.90 50.27 -60.78
N LYS A 77 -17.56 49.49 -59.75
CA LYS A 77 -16.31 49.63 -58.98
C LYS A 77 -15.09 49.22 -59.80
N ILE A 78 -15.21 48.17 -60.62
CA ILE A 78 -14.18 47.75 -61.58
C ILE A 78 -14.00 48.82 -62.66
N ARG A 79 -15.08 49.29 -63.29
CA ARG A 79 -15.05 50.35 -64.31
C ARG A 79 -14.39 51.64 -63.80
N ASN A 80 -14.70 52.04 -62.56
CA ASN A 80 -14.07 53.21 -61.95
C ASN A 80 -12.59 53.00 -61.62
N ARG A 81 -12.20 51.79 -61.18
CA ARG A 81 -10.78 51.46 -60.97
C ARG A 81 -10.00 51.43 -62.28
N VAL A 82 -10.56 50.84 -63.33
CA VAL A 82 -9.96 50.83 -64.67
C VAL A 82 -9.81 52.28 -65.18
N LYS A 83 -10.83 53.14 -65.06
CA LYS A 83 -10.72 54.56 -65.43
C LYS A 83 -9.62 55.31 -64.67
N VAL A 84 -9.46 55.05 -63.36
CA VAL A 84 -8.41 55.68 -62.55
C VAL A 84 -7.02 55.14 -62.95
N ILE A 85 -6.91 53.85 -63.29
CA ILE A 85 -5.67 53.21 -63.70
C ILE A 85 -5.25 53.68 -65.10
N VAL A 86 -6.15 53.73 -66.08
CA VAL A 86 -5.92 54.28 -67.42
C VAL A 86 -5.45 55.74 -67.34
N LYS A 87 -6.11 56.55 -66.49
CA LYS A 87 -5.75 57.97 -66.31
C LYS A 87 -4.41 58.18 -65.60
N LYS A 88 -3.98 57.23 -64.75
CA LYS A 88 -2.66 57.25 -64.08
C LYS A 88 -1.54 56.72 -64.98
N ASN A 89 -1.82 55.73 -65.82
CA ASN A 89 -0.83 55.02 -66.61
C ASN A 89 -0.62 55.58 -68.02
N ASN A 90 -1.47 56.51 -68.52
CA ASN A 90 -1.20 57.22 -69.77
C ASN A 90 0.19 57.89 -69.81
N LYS A 91 0.75 58.30 -68.65
CA LYS A 91 2.10 58.87 -68.57
C LYS A 91 3.24 57.84 -68.56
N LEU A 92 2.96 56.59 -68.19
CA LEU A 92 3.90 55.47 -68.18
C LEU A 92 3.88 54.76 -69.55
N LEU A 93 2.70 54.58 -70.13
CA LEU A 93 2.50 54.09 -71.50
C LEU A 93 3.21 54.98 -72.54
N CYS A 94 3.13 56.31 -72.46
CA CYS A 94 3.87 57.19 -73.37
C CYS A 94 5.41 57.09 -73.23
N LYS A 95 5.93 56.59 -72.10
CA LYS A 95 7.38 56.38 -71.91
C LYS A 95 7.85 55.02 -72.39
N GLU A 96 7.01 53.99 -72.29
CA GLU A 96 7.30 52.66 -72.84
C GLU A 96 7.14 52.65 -74.37
N PHE A 97 6.17 53.38 -74.93
CA PHE A 97 6.01 53.52 -76.39
C PHE A 97 7.19 54.20 -77.11
N ALA A 98 8.01 54.97 -76.40
CA ALA A 98 9.22 55.58 -76.96
C ALA A 98 10.41 54.62 -77.10
N LEU A 99 10.28 53.38 -76.59
CA LEU A 99 11.37 52.40 -76.51
C LEU A 99 11.18 51.17 -77.42
N HIS A 100 10.10 51.10 -78.19
CA HIS A 100 9.85 49.98 -79.12
C HIS A 100 10.21 50.35 -80.58
N PRO A 101 10.83 49.43 -81.35
CA PRO A 101 11.13 49.66 -82.77
C PRO A 101 9.86 49.76 -83.62
N ASN A 102 9.93 50.53 -84.70
CA ASN A 102 8.80 50.93 -85.57
C ASN A 102 7.93 49.78 -86.13
N SER A 103 8.37 48.52 -86.09
CA SER A 103 7.63 47.38 -86.67
C SER A 103 6.43 46.89 -85.84
N GLU A 104 6.25 47.36 -84.60
CA GLU A 104 5.07 47.02 -83.76
C GLU A 104 4.02 48.14 -83.71
N LEU A 105 4.33 49.32 -84.24
CA LEU A 105 3.44 50.50 -84.25
C LEU A 105 2.35 50.44 -85.33
N ASP A 106 2.59 49.72 -86.44
CA ASP A 106 1.62 49.62 -87.55
C ASP A 106 0.34 48.85 -87.17
N ASN A 107 0.42 47.96 -86.17
CA ASN A 107 -0.74 47.24 -85.65
C ASN A 107 -1.58 48.04 -84.63
N LEU A 108 -1.10 49.22 -84.21
CA LEU A 108 -1.79 50.14 -83.28
C LEU A 108 -2.40 51.37 -83.98
N GLY A 109 -2.13 51.54 -85.28
CA GLY A 109 -2.68 52.62 -86.11
C GLY A 109 -4.21 52.81 -86.01
N PRO A 110 -5.04 51.75 -85.92
CA PRO A 110 -6.49 51.92 -85.74
C PRO A 110 -6.86 52.53 -84.38
N PHE A 111 -6.11 52.20 -83.32
CA PHE A 111 -6.44 52.58 -81.94
C PHE A 111 -6.05 54.04 -81.63
N CYS A 112 -4.98 54.55 -82.24
CA CYS A 112 -4.56 55.95 -82.07
C CYS A 112 -5.48 56.96 -82.78
N ASN A 113 -6.12 56.54 -83.88
CA ASN A 113 -7.08 57.37 -84.62
C ASN A 113 -8.43 57.51 -83.89
N GLU A 114 -8.88 56.51 -83.13
CA GLU A 114 -10.13 56.58 -82.34
C GLU A 114 -10.04 57.49 -81.10
N VAL A 115 -8.84 57.83 -80.64
CA VAL A 115 -8.63 58.71 -79.46
C VAL A 115 -8.21 60.14 -79.86
N GLY A 116 -8.19 60.45 -81.16
CA GLY A 116 -7.94 61.81 -81.67
C GLY A 116 -6.50 62.29 -81.55
N ILE A 117 -5.53 61.39 -81.42
CA ILE A 117 -4.10 61.74 -81.37
C ILE A 117 -3.54 61.65 -82.78
N THR A 118 -3.42 62.80 -83.45
CA THR A 118 -2.78 62.89 -84.76
C THR A 118 -1.27 62.89 -84.62
N LEU A 119 -0.60 62.05 -85.42
CA LEU A 119 0.87 61.89 -85.47
C LEU A 119 1.64 63.20 -85.77
N LYS A 120 0.97 64.27 -86.22
CA LYS A 120 1.55 65.60 -86.46
C LYS A 120 2.11 66.31 -85.21
N TRP A 121 1.80 65.85 -83.98
CA TRP A 121 2.30 66.48 -82.75
C TRP A 121 3.71 66.02 -82.33
N LEU A 122 4.19 64.89 -82.88
CA LEU A 122 5.53 64.35 -82.62
C LEU A 122 6.61 64.96 -83.52
N GLU A 123 6.23 65.64 -84.61
CA GLU A 123 7.16 66.15 -85.62
C GLU A 123 7.63 67.60 -85.38
N ASN A 124 7.13 68.30 -84.35
CA ASN A 124 7.57 69.66 -84.03
C ASN A 124 7.51 69.97 -82.51
N PRO A 125 8.57 69.71 -81.74
CA PRO A 125 8.70 70.30 -80.42
C PRO A 125 9.01 71.79 -80.58
N CYS A 126 7.99 72.64 -80.45
CA CYS A 126 8.14 74.10 -80.40
C CYS A 126 9.12 74.50 -79.29
N GLU A 127 10.36 74.83 -79.67
CA GLU A 127 11.31 75.57 -78.86
C GLU A 127 10.82 77.01 -78.69
N ILE A 128 10.05 77.27 -77.63
CA ILE A 128 9.83 78.64 -77.15
C ILE A 128 10.80 78.87 -75.98
N PRO A 129 11.84 79.70 -76.12
CA PRO A 129 12.76 80.03 -75.04
C PRO A 129 12.06 80.99 -74.07
N ILE A 130 11.25 80.46 -73.16
CA ILE A 130 10.77 81.22 -72.00
C ILE A 130 11.94 81.33 -71.01
N LYS A 131 12.42 82.57 -70.83
CA LYS A 131 13.50 82.98 -69.91
C LYS A 131 13.47 82.20 -68.59
N THR A 132 14.58 81.52 -68.28
CA THR A 132 14.75 80.52 -67.21
C THR A 132 14.44 81.02 -65.79
N GLU A 133 14.46 82.33 -65.54
CA GLU A 133 14.18 82.91 -64.22
C GLU A 133 12.69 82.92 -63.85
N ILE A 134 11.79 83.15 -64.81
CA ILE A 134 10.33 83.12 -64.57
C ILE A 134 9.88 81.70 -64.21
N LYS A 135 10.50 80.68 -64.82
CA LYS A 135 10.25 79.26 -64.49
C LYS A 135 10.64 78.92 -63.05
N LYS A 136 11.77 79.42 -62.55
CA LYS A 136 12.23 79.11 -61.18
C LYS A 136 11.31 79.72 -60.11
N GLY A 137 10.86 80.96 -60.30
CA GLY A 137 9.92 81.62 -59.38
C GLY A 137 8.57 80.92 -59.30
N LEU A 138 7.97 80.58 -60.45
CA LEU A 138 6.71 79.84 -60.52
C LEU A 138 6.80 78.44 -59.91
N ILE A 139 7.90 77.72 -60.12
CA ILE A 139 8.11 76.39 -59.51
C ILE A 139 8.15 76.48 -57.98
N LEU A 140 8.78 77.52 -57.42
CA LEU A 140 8.86 77.72 -55.97
C LEU A 140 7.49 78.06 -55.36
N GLU A 141 6.74 78.95 -55.99
CA GLU A 141 5.35 79.28 -55.62
C GLU A 141 4.44 78.04 -55.67
N PHE A 142 4.53 77.24 -56.73
CA PHE A 142 3.78 75.98 -56.85
C PHE A 142 4.16 74.95 -55.77
N ARG A 143 5.44 74.87 -55.37
CA ARG A 143 5.87 74.02 -54.26
C ARG A 143 5.28 74.47 -52.93
N LYS A 144 5.36 75.78 -52.62
CA LYS A 144 4.75 76.36 -51.41
C LYS A 144 3.24 76.15 -51.38
N ALA A 145 2.54 76.36 -52.50
CA ALA A 145 1.10 76.13 -52.60
C ALA A 145 0.73 74.64 -52.39
N LYS A 146 1.51 73.71 -52.95
CA LYS A 146 1.32 72.26 -52.77
C LYS A 146 1.57 71.82 -51.32
N GLU A 147 2.59 72.37 -50.67
CA GLU A 147 2.90 72.15 -49.26
C GLU A 147 1.75 72.65 -48.37
N ASN A 148 1.28 73.87 -48.61
CA ASN A 148 0.15 74.47 -47.90
C ASN A 148 -1.14 73.64 -48.07
N LEU A 149 -1.41 73.13 -49.28
CA LEU A 149 -2.55 72.24 -49.51
C LEU A 149 -2.40 70.92 -48.72
N ARG A 150 -1.18 70.37 -48.65
CA ARG A 150 -0.88 69.16 -47.87
C ARG A 150 -1.09 69.40 -46.37
N LEU A 151 -0.63 70.52 -45.85
CA LEU A 151 -0.81 70.92 -44.45
C LEU A 151 -2.30 71.14 -44.13
N LYS A 152 -3.05 71.83 -45.00
CA LYS A 152 -4.51 71.98 -44.85
C LYS A 152 -5.24 70.63 -44.81
N LYS A 153 -4.87 69.68 -45.68
CA LYS A 153 -5.43 68.32 -45.65
C LYS A 153 -5.09 67.59 -44.36
N LYS A 154 -3.83 67.66 -43.88
CA LYS A 154 -3.43 67.07 -42.59
C LYS A 154 -4.21 67.68 -41.42
N HIS A 155 -4.33 69.01 -41.38
CA HIS A 155 -5.08 69.71 -40.35
C HIS A 155 -6.56 69.31 -40.35
N HIS A 156 -7.19 69.19 -41.53
CA HIS A 156 -8.57 68.73 -41.62
C HIS A 156 -8.74 67.30 -41.11
N VAL A 157 -7.83 66.38 -41.45
CA VAL A 157 -7.84 65.01 -40.91
C VAL A 157 -7.69 65.00 -39.39
N CYS A 158 -6.76 65.77 -38.83
CA CYS A 158 -6.60 65.87 -37.38
C CYS A 158 -7.83 66.47 -36.69
N LYS A 159 -8.44 67.51 -37.27
CA LYS A 159 -9.67 68.12 -36.75
C LYS A 159 -10.84 67.14 -36.78
N ASN A 160 -10.99 66.35 -37.85
CA ASN A 160 -12.04 65.34 -37.95
C ASN A 160 -11.82 64.23 -36.91
N LYS A 161 -10.58 63.72 -36.75
CA LYS A 161 -10.24 62.75 -35.68
C LYS A 161 -10.51 63.29 -34.28
N LEU A 162 -10.24 64.58 -34.04
CA LEU A 162 -10.54 65.22 -32.76
C LEU A 162 -12.06 65.31 -32.52
N SER A 163 -12.84 65.59 -33.57
CA SER A 163 -14.31 65.63 -33.48
C SER A 163 -14.96 64.25 -33.32
N GLU A 164 -14.32 63.19 -33.85
CA GLU A 164 -14.74 61.79 -33.65
C GLU A 164 -14.52 61.33 -32.20
N LEU A 165 -13.51 61.87 -31.52
CA LEU A 165 -13.28 61.73 -30.08
C LEU A 165 -14.26 62.61 -29.29
N SER A 166 -15.56 62.43 -29.56
CA SER A 166 -16.62 63.12 -28.84
C SER A 166 -16.55 62.76 -27.36
N VAL A 167 -16.30 63.78 -26.53
CA VAL A 167 -16.32 63.71 -25.06
C VAL A 167 -17.58 63.01 -24.54
N ARG A 168 -18.70 63.11 -25.27
CA ARG A 168 -19.96 62.43 -24.96
C ARG A 168 -19.83 60.90 -24.96
N ASN A 169 -19.14 60.32 -25.94
CA ASN A 169 -18.98 58.86 -26.05
C ASN A 169 -18.03 58.33 -24.96
N VAL A 170 -16.97 59.08 -24.66
CA VAL A 170 -16.05 58.79 -23.56
C VAL A 170 -16.81 58.82 -22.22
N ASN A 171 -17.59 59.87 -21.97
CA ASN A 171 -18.39 59.99 -20.74
C ASN A 171 -19.44 58.88 -20.61
N LYS A 172 -20.11 58.48 -21.71
CA LYS A 172 -21.01 57.33 -21.72
C LYS A 172 -20.26 56.04 -21.35
N ARG A 173 -19.07 55.82 -21.89
CA ARG A 173 -18.22 54.65 -21.58
C ARG A 173 -17.79 54.65 -20.12
N ILE A 174 -17.38 55.80 -19.59
CA ILE A 174 -17.01 55.97 -18.17
C ILE A 174 -18.21 55.63 -17.27
N LYS A 175 -19.40 56.19 -17.54
CA LYS A 175 -20.62 55.89 -16.77
C LYS A 175 -20.97 54.40 -16.75
N ARG A 176 -20.86 53.71 -17.90
CA ARG A 176 -21.08 52.24 -17.96
C ARG A 176 -20.08 51.47 -17.11
N LYS A 177 -18.80 51.86 -17.15
CA LYS A 177 -17.75 51.24 -16.32
C LYS A 177 -17.98 51.51 -14.83
N GLN A 178 -18.34 52.73 -14.45
CA GLN A 178 -18.68 53.09 -13.06
C GLN A 178 -19.87 52.28 -12.55
N LYS A 179 -20.94 52.15 -13.36
CA LYS A 179 -22.07 51.29 -13.00
C LYS A 179 -21.62 49.85 -12.77
N LYS A 180 -20.83 49.28 -13.67
CA LYS A 180 -20.28 47.92 -13.52
C LYS A 180 -19.41 47.76 -12.26
N ILE A 181 -18.63 48.78 -11.91
CA ILE A 181 -17.84 48.77 -10.66
C ILE A 181 -18.76 48.69 -9.45
N VAL A 182 -19.83 49.50 -9.41
CA VAL A 182 -20.81 49.48 -8.31
C VAL A 182 -21.52 48.13 -8.22
N ASP A 183 -21.96 47.58 -9.36
CA ASP A 183 -22.62 46.27 -9.42
C ASP A 183 -21.70 45.16 -8.86
N LEU A 184 -20.43 45.14 -9.29
CA LEU A 184 -19.42 44.19 -8.79
C LEU A 184 -19.06 44.40 -7.32
N GLN A 185 -19.13 45.63 -6.81
CA GLN A 185 -18.94 45.92 -5.38
C GLN A 185 -20.10 45.38 -4.54
N MET A 186 -21.35 45.54 -5.01
CA MET A 186 -22.52 44.98 -4.34
C MET A 186 -22.47 43.45 -4.33
N GLU A 187 -22.10 42.82 -5.44
CA GLU A 187 -21.96 41.37 -5.56
C GLU A 187 -20.85 40.84 -4.64
N ASN A 188 -19.68 41.49 -4.61
CA ASN A 188 -18.60 41.14 -3.67
C ASN A 188 -19.05 41.25 -2.21
N ASN A 189 -19.81 42.28 -1.85
CA ASN A 189 -20.34 42.43 -0.49
C ASN A 189 -21.36 41.34 -0.15
N LYS A 190 -22.19 40.93 -1.12
CA LYS A 190 -23.10 39.79 -0.96
C LYS A 190 -22.34 38.49 -0.73
N MET A 191 -21.35 38.17 -1.57
CA MET A 191 -20.52 36.98 -1.40
C MET A 191 -19.75 36.99 -0.08
N LYS A 192 -19.23 38.14 0.36
CA LYS A 192 -18.57 38.26 1.68
C LYS A 192 -19.50 37.90 2.82
N LYS A 193 -20.77 38.34 2.78
CA LYS A 193 -21.78 37.98 3.78
C LYS A 193 -22.08 36.48 3.75
N GLU A 194 -22.24 35.90 2.57
CA GLU A 194 -22.48 34.44 2.43
C GLU A 194 -21.31 33.61 2.97
N ILE A 195 -20.07 34.00 2.65
CA ILE A 195 -18.85 33.37 3.20
C ILE A 195 -18.83 33.47 4.73
N PHE A 196 -19.23 34.61 5.29
CA PHE A 196 -19.29 34.79 6.74
C PHE A 196 -20.31 33.85 7.40
N PHE A 197 -21.53 33.78 6.88
CA PHE A 197 -22.58 32.91 7.43
C PHE A 197 -22.25 31.42 7.26
N THR A 198 -21.65 31.03 6.14
CA THR A 198 -21.21 29.64 5.94
C THR A 198 -20.10 29.25 6.90
N LYS A 199 -19.15 30.14 7.19
CA LYS A 199 -18.13 29.93 8.24
C LYS A 199 -18.75 29.75 9.62
N LEU A 200 -19.70 30.60 10.00
CA LEU A 200 -20.42 30.47 11.27
C LEU A 200 -21.13 29.11 11.40
N ARG A 201 -21.85 28.68 10.36
CA ARG A 201 -22.51 27.37 10.33
C ARG A 201 -21.50 26.21 10.43
N ALA A 202 -20.37 26.31 9.72
CA ALA A 202 -19.33 25.29 9.78
C ALA A 202 -18.74 25.17 11.20
N ASP A 203 -18.54 26.28 11.90
CA ASP A 203 -18.03 26.29 13.27
C ASP A 203 -19.05 25.74 14.28
N GLU A 204 -20.35 26.01 14.10
CA GLU A 204 -21.41 25.37 14.89
C GLU A 204 -21.42 23.85 14.71
N ILE A 205 -21.30 23.37 13.47
CA ILE A 205 -21.23 21.93 13.17
C ILE A 205 -20.00 21.31 13.81
N ARG A 206 -18.83 21.97 13.72
CA ARG A 206 -17.59 21.52 14.38
C ARG A 206 -17.75 21.41 15.89
N LYS A 207 -18.40 22.39 16.53
CA LYS A 207 -18.69 22.34 17.98
C LYS A 207 -19.57 21.14 18.33
N LYS A 208 -20.67 20.92 17.59
CA LYS A 208 -21.56 19.76 17.79
C LYS A 208 -20.81 18.44 17.64
N TYR A 209 -20.00 18.29 16.59
CA TYR A 209 -19.22 17.08 16.35
C TYR A 209 -18.17 16.83 17.44
N LYS A 210 -17.52 17.89 17.94
CA LYS A 210 -16.54 17.78 19.04
C LYS A 210 -17.19 17.27 20.32
N VAL A 211 -18.38 17.77 20.66
CA VAL A 211 -19.16 17.29 21.82
C VAL A 211 -19.58 15.83 21.63
N GLN A 212 -20.12 15.48 20.46
CA GLN A 212 -20.53 14.10 20.15
C GLN A 212 -19.36 13.12 20.20
N SER A 213 -18.20 13.50 19.66
CA SER A 213 -16.97 12.69 19.72
C SER A 213 -16.46 12.51 21.16
N ALA A 214 -16.53 13.54 22.00
CA ALA A 214 -16.19 13.42 23.42
C ALA A 214 -17.14 12.47 24.15
N LEU A 215 -18.45 12.57 23.87
CA LEU A 215 -19.47 11.69 24.45
C LEU A 215 -19.27 10.23 24.03
N MET A 216 -18.98 9.97 22.74
CA MET A 216 -18.66 8.63 22.25
C MET A 216 -17.42 8.04 22.92
N ARG A 217 -16.37 8.84 23.13
CA ARG A 217 -15.18 8.40 23.87
C ARG A 217 -15.49 8.06 25.33
N TYR A 218 -16.34 8.85 25.98
CA TYR A 218 -16.79 8.59 27.34
C TYR A 218 -17.55 7.25 27.45
N TYR A 219 -18.55 7.02 26.59
CA TYR A 219 -19.31 5.76 26.60
C TYR A 219 -18.45 4.55 26.25
N LYS A 220 -17.50 4.69 25.32
CA LYS A 220 -16.54 3.62 25.01
C LYS A 220 -15.71 3.27 26.25
N SER A 221 -15.17 4.27 26.96
CA SER A 221 -14.41 4.03 28.20
C SER A 221 -15.24 3.34 29.28
N LEU A 222 -16.52 3.70 29.45
CA LEU A 222 -17.40 3.02 30.40
C LEU A 222 -17.63 1.55 30.03
N LYS A 223 -17.83 1.26 28.73
CA LYS A 223 -18.01 -0.10 28.23
C LYS A 223 -16.75 -0.95 28.47
N ASP A 224 -15.58 -0.39 28.17
CA ASP A 224 -14.30 -1.07 28.35
C ASP A 224 -14.05 -1.38 29.84
N LYS A 225 -14.33 -0.44 30.74
CA LYS A 225 -14.27 -0.68 32.20
C LYS A 225 -15.21 -1.80 32.67
N LYS A 226 -16.43 -1.85 32.13
CA LYS A 226 -17.40 -2.90 32.46
C LYS A 226 -16.93 -4.28 32.00
N ILE A 227 -16.38 -4.37 30.79
CA ILE A 227 -15.80 -5.60 30.23
C ILE A 227 -14.63 -6.07 31.11
N GLN A 228 -13.76 -5.15 31.51
CA GLN A 228 -12.61 -5.47 32.35
C GLN A 228 -13.03 -5.94 33.75
N HIS A 229 -14.06 -5.35 34.33
CA HIS A 229 -14.62 -5.83 35.59
C HIS A 229 -15.21 -7.24 35.47
N THR A 230 -15.88 -7.57 34.36
CA THR A 230 -16.39 -8.94 34.13
C THR A 230 -15.28 -9.97 33.93
N ILE A 231 -14.20 -9.61 33.23
CA ILE A 231 -13.03 -10.49 33.05
C ILE A 231 -12.39 -10.78 34.40
N ASN A 232 -12.11 -9.74 35.19
CA ASN A 232 -11.54 -9.90 36.54
C ASN A 232 -12.44 -10.76 37.45
N LEU A 233 -13.77 -10.63 37.34
CA LEU A 233 -14.70 -11.43 38.13
C LEU A 233 -14.61 -12.92 37.75
N ASN A 234 -14.55 -13.24 36.46
CA ASN A 234 -14.40 -14.61 36.01
C ASN A 234 -13.06 -15.22 36.43
N GLU A 235 -11.96 -14.46 36.29
CA GLU A 235 -10.63 -14.90 36.77
C GLU A 235 -10.63 -15.19 38.27
N THR A 236 -11.36 -14.39 39.08
CA THR A 236 -11.48 -14.67 40.51
C THR A 236 -12.34 -15.89 40.84
N ILE A 237 -13.28 -16.26 39.97
CA ILE A 237 -14.09 -17.48 40.13
C ILE A 237 -13.21 -18.70 39.81
N ASP A 238 -12.50 -18.68 38.70
CA ASP A 238 -11.60 -19.78 38.29
C ASP A 238 -10.49 -20.02 39.34
N LEU A 239 -9.93 -18.95 39.91
CA LEU A 239 -8.95 -19.04 40.99
C LEU A 239 -9.55 -19.68 42.26
N LYS A 240 -10.79 -19.32 42.62
CA LYS A 240 -11.46 -19.91 43.80
C LYS A 240 -11.71 -21.40 43.61
N GLU A 241 -12.14 -21.82 42.42
CA GLU A 241 -12.32 -23.23 42.09
C GLU A 241 -11.00 -24.00 42.16
N THR A 242 -9.91 -23.41 41.65
CA THR A 242 -8.58 -24.01 41.72
C THR A 242 -8.09 -24.17 43.17
N ILE A 243 -8.33 -23.17 44.02
CA ILE A 243 -8.00 -23.23 45.45
C ILE A 243 -8.81 -24.33 46.15
N GLN A 244 -10.11 -24.41 45.86
CA GLN A 244 -11.00 -25.43 46.44
C GLN A 244 -10.52 -26.85 46.08
N ASN A 245 -10.23 -27.10 44.80
CA ASN A 245 -9.70 -28.38 44.34
C ASN A 245 -8.35 -28.72 44.99
N SER A 246 -7.50 -27.71 45.21
CA SER A 246 -6.21 -27.91 45.88
C SER A 246 -6.38 -28.24 47.36
N MET A 247 -7.36 -27.62 48.05
CA MET A 247 -7.68 -27.93 49.44
C MET A 247 -8.17 -29.36 49.60
N GLU A 248 -9.08 -29.82 48.74
CA GLU A 248 -9.57 -31.20 48.72
C GLU A 248 -8.44 -32.20 48.48
N ARG A 249 -7.48 -31.86 47.60
CA ARG A 249 -6.30 -32.70 47.37
C ARG A 249 -5.37 -32.78 48.58
N ILE A 250 -5.18 -31.67 49.30
CA ILE A 250 -4.39 -31.65 50.53
C ILE A 250 -5.04 -32.52 51.59
N GLU A 251 -6.35 -32.36 51.82
CA GLU A 251 -7.09 -33.17 52.80
C GLU A 251 -7.00 -34.68 52.50
N TYR A 252 -7.11 -35.06 51.22
CA TYR A 252 -6.90 -36.45 50.80
C TYR A 252 -5.49 -36.96 51.16
N LEU A 253 -4.45 -36.16 50.86
CA LEU A 253 -3.06 -36.55 51.13
C LEU A 253 -2.74 -36.58 52.63
N GLU A 254 -3.36 -35.71 53.43
CA GLU A 254 -3.22 -35.73 54.90
C GLU A 254 -3.82 -37.00 55.49
N ASN A 255 -5.00 -37.41 55.03
CA ASN A 255 -5.63 -38.68 55.43
C ASN A 255 -4.78 -39.89 55.02
N GLU A 256 -4.23 -39.90 53.80
CA GLU A 256 -3.34 -40.96 53.34
C GLU A 256 -2.05 -41.04 54.20
N ASN A 257 -1.47 -39.89 54.56
CA ASN A 257 -0.31 -39.83 55.44
C ASN A 257 -0.61 -40.36 56.84
N MET A 258 -1.78 -40.05 57.41
CA MET A 258 -2.18 -40.61 58.70
C MET A 258 -2.27 -42.14 58.64
N ASN A 259 -2.96 -42.68 57.62
CA ASN A 259 -3.10 -44.13 57.46
C ASN A 259 -1.73 -44.82 57.35
N LEU A 260 -0.81 -44.26 56.56
CA LEU A 260 0.55 -44.79 56.44
C LEU A 260 1.34 -44.71 57.76
N GLN A 261 1.14 -43.66 58.55
CA GLN A 261 1.76 -43.55 59.88
C GLN A 261 1.21 -44.61 60.84
N GLU A 262 -0.09 -44.91 60.78
CA GLU A 262 -0.71 -45.99 61.56
C GLU A 262 -0.12 -47.35 61.16
N GLU A 263 -0.03 -47.66 59.87
CA GLU A 263 0.59 -48.91 59.38
C GLU A 263 2.05 -49.05 59.82
N ILE A 264 2.84 -47.97 59.73
CA ILE A 264 4.24 -47.96 60.19
C ILE A 264 4.30 -48.22 61.71
N ASN A 265 3.39 -47.64 62.48
CA ASN A 265 3.35 -47.82 63.93
C ASN A 265 2.95 -49.24 64.31
N GLU A 266 1.96 -49.83 63.63
CA GLU A 266 1.58 -51.24 63.81
C GLU A 266 2.77 -52.17 63.50
N PHE A 267 3.46 -51.93 62.39
CA PHE A 267 4.65 -52.70 62.03
C PHE A 267 5.76 -52.59 63.08
N LYS A 268 6.04 -51.38 63.59
CA LYS A 268 7.04 -51.17 64.66
C LYS A 268 6.66 -51.88 65.96
N MET A 269 5.40 -51.79 66.39
CA MET A 269 4.92 -52.48 67.59
C MET A 269 5.06 -54.00 67.45
N SER A 270 4.79 -54.55 66.27
CA SER A 270 4.98 -55.98 66.00
C SER A 270 6.46 -56.40 66.05
N PHE A 271 7.38 -55.50 65.70
CA PHE A 271 8.82 -55.77 65.71
C PHE A 271 9.43 -55.65 67.11
N GLU A 272 9.03 -54.64 67.88
CA GLU A 272 9.52 -54.41 69.25
C GLU A 272 9.06 -55.48 70.23
N LEU A 273 7.86 -56.05 70.06
CA LEU A 273 7.36 -57.15 70.89
C LEU A 273 8.11 -58.48 70.68
N ASN A 274 8.78 -58.66 69.53
CA ASN A 274 9.48 -59.90 69.17
C ASN A 274 11.00 -59.87 69.45
N GLN A 275 11.51 -58.84 70.10
CA GLN A 275 12.96 -58.65 70.30
C GLN A 275 13.57 -59.50 71.45
N ILE A 276 12.73 -60.15 72.26
CA ILE A 276 13.18 -61.04 73.34
C ILE A 276 12.82 -62.47 72.95
N VAL A 277 13.82 -63.25 72.54
CA VAL A 277 13.65 -64.69 72.34
C VAL A 277 13.45 -65.33 73.71
N GLN A 278 12.21 -65.71 74.02
CA GLN A 278 11.92 -66.50 75.21
C GLN A 278 12.62 -67.84 75.06
N THR A 279 13.71 -68.04 75.81
CA THR A 279 14.55 -69.24 75.74
C THR A 279 14.22 -70.24 76.85
N PHE A 280 13.45 -69.81 77.86
CA PHE A 280 13.09 -70.59 79.03
C PHE A 280 11.66 -70.28 79.45
N HIS A 281 10.78 -71.27 79.43
CA HIS A 281 9.37 -71.14 79.82
C HIS A 281 8.95 -72.35 80.66
N ASN A 282 8.16 -72.11 81.72
CA ASN A 282 7.63 -73.16 82.64
C ASN A 282 8.70 -74.11 83.20
N GLY A 283 9.86 -73.58 83.56
CA GLY A 283 10.95 -74.37 84.15
C GLY A 283 11.72 -75.25 83.15
N LYS A 284 11.41 -75.17 81.85
CA LYS A 284 12.06 -75.93 80.77
C LYS A 284 12.64 -74.99 79.73
N TYR A 285 13.74 -75.40 79.09
CA TYR A 285 14.26 -74.72 77.91
C TYR A 285 13.44 -75.13 76.69
N ASN A 286 13.21 -74.18 75.78
CA ASN A 286 12.50 -74.46 74.53
C ASN A 286 13.25 -75.52 73.71
N ASP A 287 12.49 -76.37 73.00
CA ASP A 287 13.07 -77.48 72.25
C ASP A 287 14.05 -77.00 71.17
N SER A 288 13.80 -75.85 70.53
CA SER A 288 14.74 -75.23 69.58
C SER A 288 16.10 -74.90 70.21
N VAL A 289 16.13 -74.50 71.49
CA VAL A 289 17.41 -74.26 72.20
C VAL A 289 18.12 -75.59 72.45
N ARG A 290 17.39 -76.65 72.80
CA ARG A 290 17.94 -77.99 73.00
C ARG A 290 18.51 -78.57 71.71
N GLU A 291 17.81 -78.41 70.60
CA GLU A 291 18.26 -78.84 69.26
C GLU A 291 19.56 -78.14 68.86
N VAL A 292 19.65 -76.82 69.06
CA VAL A 292 20.88 -76.07 68.77
C VAL A 292 22.04 -76.56 69.63
N TYR A 293 21.80 -76.83 70.92
CA TYR A 293 22.83 -77.36 71.81
C TYR A 293 23.27 -78.79 71.40
N ALA A 294 22.32 -79.65 71.02
CA ALA A 294 22.63 -80.99 70.52
C ALA A 294 23.45 -80.94 69.22
N ALA A 295 23.08 -80.06 68.29
CA ALA A 295 23.78 -79.86 67.03
C ALA A 295 25.20 -79.31 67.23
N LEU A 296 25.40 -78.40 68.18
CA LEU A 296 26.75 -77.91 68.49
C LEU A 296 27.61 -79.00 69.12
N LEU A 297 27.03 -79.84 69.99
CA LEU A 297 27.75 -80.97 70.60
C LEU A 297 28.12 -82.05 69.57
N SER A 298 27.26 -82.33 68.59
CA SER A 298 27.58 -83.29 67.51
C SER A 298 28.69 -82.77 66.58
N LEU A 299 28.85 -81.45 66.47
CA LEU A 299 29.96 -80.80 65.78
C LEU A 299 31.24 -80.69 66.63
N ASN A 300 31.33 -81.45 67.73
CA ASN A 300 32.46 -81.44 68.67
C ASN A 300 32.77 -80.07 69.28
N VAL A 301 31.79 -79.17 69.39
CA VAL A 301 31.98 -77.93 70.15
C VAL A 301 32.10 -78.29 71.63
N GLY A 302 33.24 -77.93 72.23
CA GLY A 302 33.48 -78.21 73.65
C GLY A 302 32.37 -77.66 74.54
N VAL A 303 31.88 -78.47 75.48
CA VAL A 303 30.76 -78.15 76.39
C VAL A 303 30.90 -76.77 77.07
N ASN A 304 32.12 -76.36 77.40
CA ASN A 304 32.42 -75.07 78.01
C ASN A 304 32.12 -73.85 77.11
N ASN A 305 32.03 -74.06 75.79
CA ASN A 305 31.92 -72.99 74.81
C ASN A 305 30.52 -72.89 74.17
N VAL A 306 29.67 -73.91 74.31
CA VAL A 306 28.36 -73.99 73.65
C VAL A 306 27.49 -72.77 73.98
N GLU A 307 27.36 -72.41 75.26
CA GLU A 307 26.59 -71.24 75.70
C GLU A 307 27.12 -69.93 75.08
N LYS A 308 28.44 -69.77 75.06
CA LYS A 308 29.09 -68.55 74.52
C LYS A 308 28.87 -68.41 73.02
N VAL A 309 28.95 -69.53 72.29
CA VAL A 309 28.71 -69.55 70.83
C VAL A 309 27.28 -69.14 70.54
N VAL A 310 26.29 -69.76 71.19
CA VAL A 310 24.87 -69.44 71.01
C VAL A 310 24.59 -67.98 71.35
N ARG A 311 25.12 -67.50 72.48
CA ARG A 311 24.97 -66.10 72.89
C ARG A 311 25.57 -65.14 71.88
N THR A 312 26.78 -65.41 71.39
CA THR A 312 27.47 -64.54 70.42
C THR A 312 26.72 -64.44 69.11
N VAL A 313 26.18 -65.57 68.61
CA VAL A 313 25.40 -65.60 67.37
C VAL A 313 24.11 -64.79 67.54
N LEU A 314 23.36 -65.01 68.61
CA LEU A 314 22.09 -64.33 68.85
C LEU A 314 22.27 -62.81 69.11
N GLU A 315 23.27 -62.44 69.91
CA GLU A 315 23.51 -61.03 70.27
C GLU A 315 24.20 -60.25 69.14
N LYS A 316 25.22 -60.82 68.46
CA LYS A 316 26.01 -60.09 67.46
C LYS A 316 25.46 -60.18 66.04
N LEU A 317 24.91 -61.32 65.63
CA LEU A 317 24.35 -61.49 64.28
C LEU A 317 22.85 -61.21 64.27
N GLY A 318 22.14 -61.65 65.32
CA GLY A 318 20.68 -61.43 65.44
C GLY A 318 20.30 -60.07 66.00
N GLY A 319 21.18 -59.38 66.73
CA GLY A 319 20.82 -58.17 67.48
C GLY A 319 19.80 -58.42 68.59
N LEU A 320 19.57 -59.69 68.96
CA LEU A 320 18.57 -60.11 69.93
C LEU A 320 19.21 -60.23 71.30
N LYS A 321 18.54 -59.70 72.32
CA LYS A 321 18.97 -59.88 73.71
C LYS A 321 18.46 -61.21 74.24
N VAL A 322 19.37 -62.05 74.69
CA VAL A 322 19.05 -63.39 75.20
C VAL A 322 19.16 -63.39 76.72
N GLU A 323 18.04 -63.66 77.41
CA GLU A 323 17.99 -63.67 78.87
C GLU A 323 18.78 -64.85 79.46
N ARG A 324 18.22 -66.06 79.36
CA ARG A 324 18.69 -67.23 80.09
C ARG A 324 18.97 -68.39 79.15
N LEU A 325 20.25 -68.70 78.96
CA LEU A 325 20.69 -69.88 78.23
C LEU A 325 20.99 -71.05 79.16
N PRO A 326 20.93 -72.31 78.66
CA PRO A 326 21.36 -73.46 79.43
C PRO A 326 22.83 -73.35 79.82
N LYS A 327 23.09 -73.56 81.12
CA LYS A 327 24.44 -73.60 81.70
C LYS A 327 25.19 -74.86 81.26
N ARG A 328 26.51 -74.85 81.42
CA ARG A 328 27.40 -76.01 81.15
C ARG A 328 26.86 -77.35 81.66
N THR A 329 26.34 -77.39 82.88
CA THR A 329 25.81 -78.65 83.48
C THR A 329 24.72 -79.29 82.63
N PHE A 330 23.90 -78.49 81.96
CA PHE A 330 22.87 -78.97 81.04
C PHE A 330 23.49 -79.61 79.79
N SER A 331 24.52 -78.98 79.21
CA SER A 331 25.27 -79.52 78.07
C SER A 331 26.02 -80.80 78.44
N ASP A 332 26.57 -80.87 79.65
CA ASP A 332 27.22 -82.08 80.18
C ASP A 332 26.22 -83.23 80.31
N ILE A 333 25.01 -82.97 80.85
CA ILE A 333 23.94 -83.96 80.92
C ILE A 333 23.52 -84.42 79.53
N MET A 334 23.28 -83.49 78.60
CA MET A 334 22.91 -83.84 77.21
C MET A 334 23.99 -84.69 76.52
N LEU A 335 25.27 -84.41 76.76
CA LEU A 335 26.37 -85.20 76.21
C LEU A 335 26.38 -86.63 76.78
N VAL A 336 26.10 -86.78 78.08
CA VAL A 336 25.99 -88.09 78.73
C VAL A 336 24.79 -88.86 78.19
N GLU A 337 23.62 -88.21 78.08
CA GLU A 337 22.42 -88.79 77.48
C GLU A 337 22.68 -89.24 76.03
N ALA A 338 23.32 -88.38 75.22
CA ALA A 338 23.68 -88.72 73.84
C ALA A 338 24.65 -89.91 73.76
N LYS A 339 25.64 -89.97 74.65
CA LYS A 339 26.56 -91.12 74.74
C LYS A 339 25.85 -92.41 75.15
N ALA A 340 24.97 -92.33 76.13
CA ALA A 340 24.17 -93.48 76.58
C ALA A 340 23.28 -93.99 75.44
N LEU A 341 22.58 -93.09 74.75
CA LEU A 341 21.77 -93.45 73.57
C LEU A 341 22.62 -94.06 72.46
N ALA A 342 23.79 -93.50 72.15
CA ALA A 342 24.70 -94.05 71.16
C ALA A 342 25.19 -95.45 71.54
N GLN A 343 25.52 -95.69 72.82
CA GLN A 343 25.89 -97.00 73.33
C GLN A 343 24.74 -98.00 73.27
N MET A 344 23.53 -97.57 73.62
CA MET A 344 22.32 -98.41 73.52
C MET A 344 22.04 -98.78 72.06
N GLN A 345 22.12 -97.83 71.14
CA GLN A 345 21.95 -98.08 69.70
C GLN A 345 23.04 -99.00 69.15
N ALA A 346 24.29 -98.83 69.58
CA ALA A 346 25.37 -99.73 69.20
C ALA A 346 25.13 -101.16 69.73
N ALA A 347 24.70 -101.29 70.99
CA ALA A 347 24.36 -102.58 71.59
C ALA A 347 23.15 -103.24 70.90
N GLU A 348 22.11 -102.47 70.56
CA GLU A 348 20.95 -102.95 69.83
C GLU A 348 21.33 -103.40 68.41
N ALA A 349 22.14 -102.61 67.70
CA ALA A 349 22.71 -103.02 66.41
C ALA A 349 23.53 -104.31 66.53
N MET A 350 24.30 -104.45 67.62
CA MET A 350 25.07 -105.66 67.95
C MET A 350 24.22 -106.88 68.37
N LEU A 351 22.98 -106.68 68.81
CA LEU A 351 22.06 -107.77 69.14
C LEU A 351 21.21 -108.19 67.93
N THR A 352 20.93 -107.24 67.04
CA THR A 352 20.01 -107.43 65.90
C THR A 352 20.69 -107.97 64.65
N SER A 353 22.00 -107.86 64.50
CA SER A 353 22.72 -108.46 63.37
C SER A 353 23.29 -109.84 63.70
N ASP A 354 23.09 -110.80 62.78
CA ASP A 354 23.47 -112.21 62.97
C ASP A 354 25.00 -112.45 62.87
N PHE A 355 25.76 -111.45 62.39
CA PHE A 355 27.21 -111.54 62.14
C PHE A 355 28.03 -110.45 62.86
N ASN A 356 27.85 -110.30 64.18
CA ASN A 356 28.57 -109.31 65.00
C ASN A 356 29.93 -109.77 65.54
N THR A 357 30.69 -110.53 64.76
CA THR A 357 32.13 -110.63 65.02
C THR A 357 32.79 -109.41 64.39
N LEU A 358 33.60 -108.66 65.15
CA LEU A 358 34.63 -107.77 64.59
C LEU A 358 35.31 -108.55 63.47
N HIS A 359 34.99 -108.21 62.21
CA HIS A 359 35.42 -109.03 61.09
C HIS A 359 36.95 -109.17 61.15
N THR A 360 37.39 -110.42 61.29
CA THR A 360 38.78 -110.90 61.32
C THR A 360 39.61 -110.48 62.55
N ASP A 361 39.87 -111.41 63.48
CA ASP A 361 41.00 -111.26 64.45
C ASP A 361 42.37 -111.47 63.76
N GLY A 362 42.41 -111.55 62.43
CA GLY A 362 43.62 -111.77 61.64
C GLY A 362 44.20 -113.19 61.74
N THR A 363 43.62 -114.11 62.52
CA THR A 363 44.12 -115.49 62.56
C THR A 363 43.73 -116.27 61.30
N LYS A 364 44.66 -116.31 60.33
CA LYS A 364 44.60 -117.19 59.18
C LYS A 364 44.91 -118.63 59.62
N ARG A 365 43.92 -119.52 59.70
CA ARG A 365 44.19 -120.96 59.77
C ARG A 365 44.28 -121.51 58.34
N GLY A 366 45.49 -121.62 57.80
CA GLY A 366 45.74 -122.21 56.47
C GLY A 366 45.64 -121.26 55.27
N GLY A 367 45.78 -119.94 55.46
CA GLY A 367 45.90 -118.97 54.36
C GLY A 367 44.60 -118.56 53.67
N HIS A 368 43.45 -119.13 54.04
CA HIS A 368 42.15 -118.71 53.54
C HIS A 368 41.47 -117.72 54.50
N GLU A 369 41.08 -116.56 53.98
CA GLU A 369 40.24 -115.58 54.67
C GLU A 369 38.78 -116.03 54.56
N PHE A 370 38.13 -116.29 55.69
CA PHE A 370 36.68 -116.50 55.72
C PHE A 370 36.00 -115.12 55.69
N GLY A 371 35.80 -114.61 54.47
CA GLY A 371 34.88 -113.49 54.24
C GLY A 371 33.44 -113.99 54.37
N GLY A 372 32.74 -113.54 55.42
CA GLY A 372 31.28 -113.58 55.46
C GLY A 372 30.73 -112.65 54.39
N VAL A 373 29.74 -113.15 53.64
CA VAL A 373 29.00 -112.45 52.56
C VAL A 373 28.24 -111.26 53.12
#